data_AF-A0A182SG12-F1
#
_entry.id   AF-A0A182SG12-F1
#
_cell.length_a   1.000
_cell.length_b   1.000
_cell.length_c   1.000
_cell.angle_alpha   90.00
_cell.angle_beta   90.00
_cell.angle_gamma   90.00
#
_symmetry.space_group_name_H-M   'P 1'
#
loop_
_entity.id
_entity.type
_entity.pdbx_description
1 polymer ?
#
loop_
_entity_poly.entity_id
_entity_poly.type
_entity_poly.pdbx_seq_one_letter_code
_entity_poly.pdbx_strand_id
1 'polypeptide(L)'
;MSSFPEVLELNVGGTPYGVSLKTLVAEDGSWLQETFGGGRPPADLPVDAQGRFFIDRDGALFRHVLDYLRDPVRYTLPVGFLERDRLRREAEYFRLAGLLELLAKQVPGCITVGYRGSFQFGRDGLADVKFRKITRLLVHGRVALCREVFGDTLNESRDPDHGASDRY
;
A
#
# COMPACT_ATOMS: atom_id res chain seq x y z
N MET A 1 -34.01 18.18 15.60
CA MET A 1 -32.53 18.23 15.43
C MET A 1 -32.19 17.20 14.38
N SER A 2 -31.87 17.62 13.16
CA SER A 2 -31.63 16.72 12.02
C SER A 2 -30.25 16.08 12.14
N SER A 3 -30.20 14.94 12.83
CA SER A 3 -29.02 14.06 12.88
C SER A 3 -28.70 13.54 11.48
N PHE A 4 -27.42 13.23 11.24
CA PHE A 4 -27.04 12.46 10.06
C PHE A 4 -27.80 11.12 10.00
N PRO A 5 -28.14 10.63 8.80
CA PRO A 5 -28.65 9.28 8.61
C PRO A 5 -27.62 8.22 9.01
N GLU A 6 -28.08 7.00 9.28
CA GLU A 6 -27.20 5.87 9.62
C GLU A 6 -26.25 5.51 8.47
N VAL A 7 -26.71 5.67 7.23
CA VAL A 7 -25.93 5.47 6.01
C VAL A 7 -25.77 6.80 5.29
N LEU A 8 -24.52 7.12 4.95
CA LEU A 8 -24.11 8.32 4.25
C LEU A 8 -23.56 7.95 2.87
N GLU A 9 -23.88 8.79 1.89
CA GLU A 9 -23.27 8.72 0.57
C GLU A 9 -22.23 9.83 0.41
N LEU A 10 -21.00 9.41 0.10
CA LEU A 10 -19.87 10.28 -0.17
C LEU A 10 -19.49 10.20 -1.65
N ASN A 11 -18.98 11.28 -2.19
CA ASN A 11 -18.31 11.35 -3.47
C ASN A 11 -16.87 11.81 -3.24
N VAL A 12 -15.91 10.89 -3.34
CA VAL A 12 -14.49 11.17 -3.09
C VAL A 12 -13.76 11.22 -4.43
N GLY A 13 -13.40 12.43 -4.88
CA GLY A 13 -12.71 12.65 -6.15
C GLY A 13 -13.45 12.10 -7.37
N GLY A 14 -14.79 12.04 -7.33
CA GLY A 14 -15.63 11.44 -8.37
C GLY A 14 -16.05 9.99 -8.11
N THR A 15 -15.46 9.33 -7.10
CA THR A 15 -15.79 7.94 -6.76
C THR A 15 -16.87 7.89 -5.67
N PRO A 16 -18.03 7.26 -5.92
CA PRO A 16 -19.09 7.16 -4.92
C PRO A 16 -18.82 6.09 -3.87
N TYR A 17 -19.12 6.40 -2.62
CA TYR A 17 -19.01 5.50 -1.47
C TYR A 17 -20.27 5.54 -0.61
N GLY A 18 -20.84 4.37 -0.33
CA GLY A 18 -21.82 4.18 0.73
C GLY A 18 -21.13 3.73 2.01
N VAL A 19 -21.33 4.44 3.11
CA VAL A 19 -20.66 4.17 4.39
C VAL A 19 -21.59 4.43 5.57
N SER A 20 -21.47 3.62 6.62
CA SER A 20 -22.22 3.88 7.86
C SER A 20 -21.60 5.04 8.64
N LEU A 21 -22.44 5.86 9.29
CA LEU A 21 -21.98 6.93 10.17
C LEU A 21 -21.04 6.38 11.24
N LYS A 22 -21.38 5.22 11.82
CA LYS A 22 -20.56 4.52 12.81
C LYS A 22 -19.13 4.24 12.32
N THR A 23 -18.98 3.86 11.06
CA THR A 23 -17.66 3.62 10.44
C THR A 23 -16.88 4.92 10.25
N LEU A 24 -17.53 5.99 9.75
CA LEU A 24 -16.84 7.27 9.53
C LEU A 24 -16.32 7.92 10.80
N VAL A 25 -17.04 7.73 11.91
CA VAL A 25 -16.67 8.30 13.21
C VAL A 25 -15.91 7.31 14.11
N ALA A 26 -15.43 6.19 13.55
CA ALA A 26 -14.83 5.11 14.34
C ALA A 26 -13.50 5.47 15.00
N GLU A 27 -12.75 6.42 14.43
CA GLU A 27 -11.47 6.88 14.98
C GLU A 27 -11.60 8.30 15.56
N ASP A 28 -11.39 8.40 16.86
CA ASP A 28 -11.46 9.65 17.61
C ASP A 28 -10.36 10.63 17.15
N GLY A 29 -10.72 11.91 17.00
CA GLY A 29 -9.78 12.95 16.57
C GLY A 29 -9.43 12.94 15.09
N SER A 30 -10.04 12.02 14.31
CA SER A 30 -9.94 12.04 12.85
C SER A 30 -10.75 13.20 12.27
N TRP A 31 -10.34 13.68 11.10
CA TRP A 31 -11.10 14.69 10.37
C TRP A 31 -12.53 14.19 10.05
N LEU A 32 -12.69 12.90 9.77
CA LEU A 32 -14.00 12.29 9.48
C LEU A 32 -14.91 12.32 10.72
N GLN A 33 -14.37 12.02 11.91
CA GLN A 33 -15.13 12.11 13.16
C GLN A 33 -15.53 13.54 13.48
N GLU A 34 -14.64 14.52 13.29
CA GLU A 34 -14.99 15.94 13.50
C GLU A 34 -16.07 16.42 12.51
N THR A 35 -15.97 16.00 11.25
CA THR A 35 -16.85 16.45 10.16
C THR A 35 -18.24 15.84 10.27
N PHE A 36 -18.34 14.54 10.59
CA PHE A 36 -19.60 13.79 10.59
C PHE A 36 -20.14 13.46 11.99
N GLY A 37 -19.35 13.64 13.05
CA GLY A 37 -19.75 13.33 14.44
C GLY A 37 -20.64 14.39 15.10
N GLY A 38 -20.62 15.64 14.62
CA GLY A 38 -21.33 16.77 15.22
C GLY A 38 -22.86 16.77 15.04
N GLY A 39 -23.45 15.74 14.43
CA GLY A 39 -24.89 15.60 14.25
C GLY A 39 -25.54 16.60 13.28
N ARG A 40 -24.76 17.49 12.66
CA ARG A 40 -25.20 18.38 11.57
C ARG A 40 -24.16 18.37 10.45
N PRO A 41 -24.57 18.36 9.17
CA PRO A 41 -23.66 18.58 8.05
C PRO A 41 -22.90 19.90 8.20
N PRO A 42 -21.56 19.90 8.03
CA PRO A 42 -20.78 21.13 7.99
C PRO A 42 -21.31 22.04 6.88
N ALA A 43 -21.41 23.34 7.16
CA ALA A 43 -21.95 24.31 6.19
C ALA A 43 -21.02 24.49 4.96
N ASP A 44 -19.76 24.12 5.12
CA ASP A 44 -18.67 24.21 4.17
C ASP A 44 -18.41 22.91 3.41
N LEU A 45 -19.09 21.80 3.75
CA LEU A 45 -18.91 20.54 3.04
C LEU A 45 -19.76 20.54 1.75
N PRO A 46 -19.15 20.62 0.56
CA PRO A 46 -19.89 20.66 -0.69
C PRO A 46 -20.67 19.36 -0.91
N VAL A 47 -21.73 19.45 -1.70
CA VAL A 47 -22.47 18.30 -2.22
C VAL A 47 -22.41 18.29 -3.74
N ASP A 48 -22.39 17.11 -4.34
CA ASP A 48 -22.48 16.98 -5.79
C ASP A 48 -23.91 17.14 -6.31
N ALA A 49 -24.10 17.04 -7.63
CA ALA A 49 -25.41 17.17 -8.27
C ALA A 49 -26.42 16.09 -7.84
N GLN A 50 -25.96 15.01 -7.20
CA GLN A 50 -26.78 13.92 -6.68
C GLN A 50 -27.05 14.07 -5.16
N GLY A 51 -26.55 15.13 -4.53
CA GLY A 51 -26.72 15.40 -3.11
C GLY A 51 -25.77 14.61 -2.19
N ARG A 52 -24.72 14.00 -2.74
CA ARG A 52 -23.72 13.25 -1.96
C ARG A 52 -22.64 14.20 -1.47
N PHE A 53 -22.13 13.98 -0.26
CA PHE A 53 -21.07 14.82 0.31
C PHE A 53 -19.78 14.66 -0.49
N PHE A 54 -19.25 15.77 -0.99
CA PHE A 54 -18.08 15.77 -1.85
C PHE A 54 -16.79 16.01 -1.08
N ILE A 55 -15.80 15.17 -1.33
CA ILE A 55 -14.45 15.26 -0.76
C ILE A 55 -13.46 15.28 -1.94
N ASP A 56 -12.70 16.36 -2.06
CA ASP A 56 -11.74 16.55 -3.15
C ASP A 56 -10.41 15.83 -2.89
N ARG A 57 -10.48 14.50 -2.76
CA ARG A 57 -9.35 13.59 -2.48
C ARG A 57 -9.34 12.39 -3.41
N ASP A 58 -8.31 11.57 -3.31
CA ASP A 58 -8.15 10.37 -4.14
C ASP A 58 -9.17 9.29 -3.74
N GLY A 59 -10.19 9.10 -4.57
CA GLY A 59 -11.23 8.10 -4.35
C GLY A 59 -10.66 6.68 -4.31
N ALA A 60 -9.73 6.31 -5.19
CA ALA A 60 -9.22 4.94 -5.25
C ALA A 60 -8.49 4.55 -3.95
N LEU A 61 -7.70 5.47 -3.39
CA LEU A 61 -7.03 5.29 -2.11
C LEU A 61 -7.99 5.38 -0.91
N PHE A 62 -9.08 6.13 -1.02
CA PHE A 62 -10.09 6.22 0.03
C PHE A 62 -10.75 4.88 0.36
N ARG A 63 -10.79 3.94 -0.60
CA ARG A 63 -11.20 2.55 -0.31
C ARG A 63 -10.40 1.94 0.85
N HIS A 64 -9.09 2.14 0.86
CA HIS A 64 -8.20 1.63 1.89
C HIS A 64 -8.44 2.31 3.25
N VAL A 65 -8.75 3.61 3.24
CA VAL A 65 -9.19 4.35 4.44
C VAL A 65 -10.46 3.73 5.02
N LEU A 66 -11.47 3.45 4.18
CA LEU A 66 -12.71 2.82 4.64
C LEU A 66 -12.50 1.39 5.14
N ASP A 67 -11.70 0.59 4.42
CA ASP A 67 -11.43 -0.79 4.83
C ASP A 67 -10.70 -0.84 6.18
N TYR A 68 -9.81 0.13 6.44
CA TYR A 68 -9.19 0.33 7.75
C TYR A 68 -10.22 0.72 8.83
N LEU A 69 -11.06 1.72 8.58
CA LEU A 69 -12.07 2.17 9.56
C LEU A 69 -13.13 1.11 9.89
N ARG A 70 -13.38 0.17 8.97
CA ARG A 70 -14.32 -0.95 9.18
C ARG A 70 -13.77 -2.01 10.12
N ASP A 71 -12.49 -2.36 9.98
CA ASP A 71 -11.82 -3.38 10.78
C ASP A 71 -10.34 -3.06 10.95
N PRO A 72 -9.98 -2.16 11.90
CA PRO A 72 -8.60 -1.70 12.07
C PRO A 72 -7.67 -2.82 12.56
N VAL A 73 -8.22 -3.86 13.21
CA VAL A 73 -7.44 -4.99 13.75
C VAL A 73 -7.01 -5.95 12.65
N ARG A 74 -7.87 -6.17 11.64
CA ARG A 74 -7.58 -7.07 10.51
C ARG A 74 -7.07 -6.36 9.27
N TYR A 75 -7.04 -5.03 9.28
CA TYR A 75 -6.60 -4.25 8.13
C TYR A 75 -5.16 -4.59 7.75
N THR A 76 -4.98 -5.01 6.50
CA THR A 76 -3.68 -5.29 5.91
C THR A 76 -3.65 -4.75 4.48
N LEU A 77 -2.49 -4.27 4.07
CA LEU A 77 -2.28 -3.87 2.68
C LEU A 77 -2.00 -5.11 1.82
N PRO A 78 -2.44 -5.11 0.54
CA PRO A 78 -1.99 -6.09 -0.42
C PRO A 78 -0.46 -6.18 -0.48
N VAL A 79 0.06 -7.38 -0.71
CA VAL A 79 1.49 -7.59 -0.95
C VAL A 79 1.90 -6.78 -2.19
N GLY A 80 2.98 -6.00 -2.07
CA GLY A 80 3.46 -5.17 -3.18
C GLY A 80 2.60 -3.93 -3.46
N PHE A 81 1.86 -3.42 -2.47
CA PHE A 81 1.10 -2.18 -2.60
C PHE A 81 2.03 -0.97 -2.83
N LEU A 82 2.21 -0.60 -4.09
CA LEU A 82 3.14 0.44 -4.54
C LEU A 82 2.72 1.86 -4.11
N GLU A 83 1.43 2.09 -3.90
CA GLU A 83 0.87 3.41 -3.59
C GLU A 83 0.89 3.75 -2.09
N ARG A 84 1.71 3.04 -1.30
CA ARG A 84 1.80 3.21 0.16
C ARG A 84 2.06 4.66 0.58
N ASP A 85 2.99 5.34 -0.09
CA ASP A 85 3.29 6.75 0.20
C ASP A 85 2.13 7.68 -0.14
N ARG A 86 1.36 7.37 -1.20
CA ARG A 86 0.14 8.13 -1.52
C ARG A 86 -0.93 7.89 -0.46
N LEU A 87 -1.14 6.64 -0.06
CA LEU A 87 -2.08 6.30 1.01
C LEU A 87 -1.69 6.94 2.35
N ARG A 88 -0.39 7.04 2.66
CA ARG A 88 0.10 7.76 3.84
C ARG A 88 -0.34 9.22 3.83
N ARG A 89 -0.26 9.91 2.69
CA ARG A 89 -0.73 11.30 2.56
C ARG A 89 -2.24 11.43 2.75
N GLU A 90 -3.02 10.45 2.29
CA GLU A 90 -4.46 10.42 2.58
C GLU A 90 -4.73 10.21 4.07
N ALA A 91 -4.01 9.28 4.71
CA ALA A 91 -4.12 9.06 6.15
C ALA A 91 -3.72 10.30 6.98
N GLU A 92 -2.71 11.06 6.54
CA GLU A 92 -2.35 12.36 7.11
C GLU A 92 -3.48 13.40 6.95
N TYR A 93 -4.06 13.49 5.74
CA TYR A 93 -5.17 14.41 5.47
C TYR A 93 -6.38 14.11 6.35
N PHE A 94 -6.79 12.85 6.45
CA PHE A 94 -7.92 12.42 7.27
C PHE A 94 -7.58 12.35 8.77
N ARG A 95 -6.33 12.62 9.17
CA ARG A 95 -5.83 12.54 10.56
C ARG A 95 -6.10 11.17 11.20
N LEU A 96 -5.76 10.10 10.49
CA LEU A 96 -5.93 8.72 10.94
C LEU A 96 -4.63 8.21 11.56
N ALA A 97 -4.42 8.52 12.84
CA ALA A 97 -3.22 8.15 13.59
C ALA A 97 -2.98 6.63 13.60
N GLY A 98 -4.04 5.83 13.80
CA GLY A 98 -3.90 4.37 13.82
C GLY A 98 -3.49 3.80 12.46
N LEU A 99 -4.03 4.35 11.37
CA LEU A 99 -3.61 3.98 10.01
C LEU A 99 -2.17 4.39 9.75
N LEU A 100 -1.75 5.59 10.18
CA LEU A 100 -0.37 6.04 10.05
C LEU A 100 0.61 5.12 10.79
N GLU A 101 0.24 4.64 11.98
CA GLU A 101 1.06 3.69 12.72
C GLU A 101 1.19 2.35 11.98
N LEU A 102 0.10 1.83 11.41
CA LEU A 102 0.11 0.62 10.57
C LEU A 102 0.97 0.81 9.32
N LEU A 103 0.91 1.99 8.70
CA LEU A 103 1.74 2.36 7.54
C LEU A 103 3.20 2.67 7.92
N ALA A 104 3.51 2.90 9.20
CA ALA A 104 4.88 3.04 9.70
C ALA A 104 5.49 1.70 10.11
N LYS A 105 4.67 0.74 10.56
CA LYS A 105 5.06 -0.65 10.85
C LYS A 105 5.51 -1.34 9.57
N GLN A 106 6.78 -1.16 9.20
CA GLN A 106 7.49 -2.09 8.33
C GLN A 106 8.35 -3.01 9.18
N VAL A 107 8.26 -4.30 8.88
CA VAL A 107 9.33 -5.23 9.22
C VAL A 107 10.39 -5.06 8.13
N PRO A 108 11.55 -4.44 8.43
CA PRO A 108 12.64 -4.37 7.45
C PRO A 108 12.95 -5.78 6.96
N GLY A 109 13.20 -5.91 5.65
CA GLY A 109 13.67 -7.15 5.08
C GLY A 109 14.92 -6.91 4.25
N CYS A 110 15.76 -7.92 4.17
CA CYS A 110 16.90 -7.91 3.26
C CYS A 110 16.56 -8.74 2.02
N ILE A 111 17.10 -8.31 0.89
CA ILE A 111 17.28 -9.15 -0.29
C ILE A 111 18.79 -9.31 -0.46
N THR A 112 19.23 -10.52 -0.72
CA THR A 112 20.61 -10.83 -1.07
C THR A 112 20.68 -11.05 -2.57
N VAL A 113 21.59 -10.32 -3.26
CA VAL A 113 21.85 -10.48 -4.69
C VAL A 113 23.24 -11.08 -4.87
N GLY A 114 23.27 -12.30 -5.39
CA GLY A 114 24.50 -13.03 -5.70
C GLY A 114 24.82 -12.99 -7.19
N TYR A 115 26.09 -12.74 -7.51
CA TYR A 115 26.62 -12.89 -8.86
C TYR A 115 27.85 -13.80 -8.84
N ARG A 116 27.90 -14.78 -9.75
CA ARG A 116 29.08 -15.61 -9.98
C ARG A 116 29.60 -15.36 -11.39
N GLY A 117 30.68 -14.58 -11.48
CA GLY A 117 31.46 -14.42 -12.71
C GLY A 117 32.49 -15.54 -12.86
N SER A 118 32.77 -15.91 -14.11
CA SER A 118 33.96 -16.70 -14.43
C SER A 118 34.94 -15.82 -15.21
N PHE A 119 36.18 -15.77 -14.72
CA PHE A 119 37.28 -15.09 -15.39
C PHE A 119 38.15 -16.16 -16.05
N GLN A 120 38.54 -15.93 -17.30
CA GLN A 120 39.63 -16.70 -17.89
C GLN A 120 40.93 -16.00 -17.50
N PHE A 121 41.79 -16.68 -16.74
CA PHE A 121 43.19 -16.28 -16.67
C PHE A 121 43.80 -16.56 -18.05
N GLY A 122 44.15 -15.51 -18.79
CA GLY A 122 45.01 -15.66 -19.96
C GLY A 122 46.36 -16.23 -19.51
N ARG A 123 46.94 -17.13 -20.33
CA ARG A 123 48.38 -17.39 -20.20
C ARG A 123 49.10 -16.06 -20.48
N ASP A 124 50.11 -15.76 -19.66
CA ASP A 124 51.10 -14.69 -19.85
C ASP A 124 50.81 -13.28 -19.28
N GLY A 125 49.94 -13.14 -18.28
CA GLY A 125 49.97 -11.96 -17.38
C GLY A 125 49.63 -10.60 -18.02
N LEU A 126 49.18 -10.57 -19.28
CA LEU A 126 48.66 -9.36 -19.92
C LEU A 126 47.21 -9.14 -19.50
N ALA A 127 47.00 -8.03 -18.80
CA ALA A 127 45.80 -7.69 -18.03
C ALA A 127 44.63 -7.17 -18.88
N ASP A 128 44.19 -7.93 -19.88
CA ASP A 128 42.94 -7.62 -20.59
C ASP A 128 41.88 -8.67 -20.27
N VAL A 129 41.41 -8.61 -19.01
CA VAL A 129 40.39 -9.51 -18.47
C VAL A 129 39.05 -9.18 -19.13
N LYS A 130 38.79 -9.78 -20.30
CA LYS A 130 37.48 -9.70 -20.94
C LYS A 130 36.47 -10.45 -20.08
N PHE A 131 35.64 -9.71 -19.35
CA PHE A 131 34.51 -10.25 -18.62
C PHE A 131 33.66 -11.12 -19.56
N ARG A 132 33.43 -12.38 -19.19
CA ARG A 132 32.40 -13.17 -19.87
C ARG A 132 31.04 -12.62 -19.49
N LYS A 133 30.17 -12.45 -20.50
CA LYS A 133 28.79 -11.98 -20.39
C LYS A 133 28.10 -12.59 -19.16
N ILE A 134 27.54 -11.74 -18.29
CA ILE A 134 26.78 -12.15 -17.11
C ILE A 134 25.59 -12.98 -17.59
N THR A 135 25.55 -14.26 -17.22
CA THR A 135 24.48 -15.15 -17.66
C THR A 135 23.30 -15.19 -16.71
N ARG A 136 23.53 -15.00 -15.39
CA ARG A 136 22.50 -15.09 -14.33
C ARG A 136 22.86 -14.25 -13.09
N LEU A 137 21.86 -13.59 -12.51
CA LEU A 137 21.89 -13.05 -11.15
C LEU A 137 21.02 -13.96 -10.27
N LEU A 138 21.47 -14.23 -9.04
CA LEU A 138 20.73 -14.96 -8.03
C LEU A 138 20.13 -13.94 -7.06
N VAL A 139 18.82 -14.02 -6.82
CA VAL A 139 18.10 -13.16 -5.88
C VAL A 139 17.52 -14.06 -4.80
N HIS A 140 17.80 -13.76 -3.54
CA HIS A 140 17.30 -14.54 -2.40
C HIS A 140 16.75 -13.61 -1.32
N GLY A 141 15.58 -13.93 -0.78
CA GLY A 141 14.91 -13.14 0.25
C GLY A 141 13.42 -13.46 0.33
N ARG A 142 12.68 -12.71 1.16
CA ARG A 142 11.21 -12.86 1.23
C ARG A 142 10.60 -12.61 -0.15
N VAL A 143 9.79 -13.54 -0.66
CA VAL A 143 9.18 -13.48 -2.00
C VAL A 143 8.46 -12.16 -2.26
N ALA A 144 7.68 -11.69 -1.29
CA ALA A 144 6.98 -10.40 -1.35
C ALA A 144 7.94 -9.23 -1.64
N LEU A 145 9.07 -9.19 -0.93
CA LEU A 145 10.07 -8.13 -1.05
C LEU A 145 10.85 -8.25 -2.36
N CYS A 146 11.21 -9.49 -2.76
CA CYS A 146 11.87 -9.73 -4.04
C CYS A 146 10.98 -9.29 -5.21
N ARG A 147 9.68 -9.61 -5.20
CA ARG A 147 8.73 -9.19 -6.24
C ARG A 147 8.48 -7.69 -6.24
N GLU A 148 8.47 -7.05 -5.07
CA GLU A 148 8.37 -5.59 -4.98
C GLU A 148 9.55 -4.89 -5.67
N VAL A 149 10.78 -5.42 -5.54
CA VAL A 149 11.99 -4.81 -6.11
C VAL A 149 12.23 -5.19 -7.57
N PHE A 150 12.00 -6.45 -7.94
CA PHE A 150 12.38 -6.99 -9.26
C PHE A 150 11.18 -7.28 -10.18
N GLY A 151 9.95 -7.23 -9.67
CA GLY A 151 8.72 -7.46 -10.45
C GLY A 151 8.76 -8.73 -11.29
N ASP A 152 8.34 -8.60 -12.55
CA ASP A 152 8.24 -9.70 -13.53
C ASP A 152 9.60 -10.16 -14.07
N THR A 153 10.72 -9.53 -13.67
CA THR A 153 12.06 -9.93 -14.11
C THR A 153 12.61 -11.14 -13.34
N LEU A 154 11.94 -11.54 -12.25
CA LEU A 154 12.30 -12.73 -11.47
C LEU A 154 11.83 -14.01 -12.15
N ASN A 155 12.76 -14.96 -12.28
CA ASN A 155 12.40 -16.33 -12.67
C ASN A 155 12.07 -17.15 -11.41
N GLU A 156 11.05 -18.00 -11.50
CA GLU A 156 10.67 -18.95 -10.44
C GLU A 156 11.78 -19.96 -10.12
N SER A 157 12.07 -20.13 -8.82
CA SER A 157 12.97 -21.19 -8.37
C SER A 157 12.34 -22.55 -8.68
N ARG A 158 13.14 -23.45 -9.27
CA ARG A 158 12.73 -24.82 -9.61
C ARG A 158 13.14 -25.84 -8.54
N ASP A 159 13.50 -25.35 -7.35
CA ASP A 159 13.92 -26.21 -6.24
C ASP A 159 12.71 -27.01 -5.70
N PRO A 160 12.72 -28.36 -5.82
CA PRO A 160 11.62 -29.19 -5.37
C PRO A 160 11.48 -29.27 -3.85
N ASP A 161 12.52 -28.93 -3.08
CA ASP A 161 12.54 -29.07 -1.61
C ASP A 161 11.95 -27.85 -0.88
N HIS A 162 11.68 -26.75 -1.61
CA HIS A 162 10.98 -25.59 -1.07
C HIS A 162 9.46 -25.74 -1.24
N GLY A 163 8.75 -25.78 -0.11
CA GLY A 163 7.29 -25.85 -0.02
C GLY A 163 6.60 -24.77 -0.85
N ALA A 164 5.36 -25.05 -1.28
CA ALA A 164 4.64 -24.31 -2.33
C ALA A 164 4.48 -22.78 -2.10
N SER A 165 4.69 -22.27 -0.89
CA SER A 165 4.53 -20.86 -0.54
C SER A 165 5.79 -19.99 -0.70
N ASP A 166 7.00 -20.58 -0.76
CA ASP A 166 8.27 -19.84 -0.65
C ASP A 166 9.33 -20.31 -1.68
N ARG A 167 8.97 -20.32 -2.96
CA ARG A 167 9.86 -20.76 -4.06
C ARG A 167 10.58 -19.60 -4.77
N TYR A 168 11.44 -18.86 -4.07
CA TYR A 168 12.44 -17.99 -4.71
C TYR A 168 13.74 -17.90 -3.89
#